data_AF-A0A8I0P6K4-F1
#
_entry.id   AF-A0A8I0P6K4-F1
#
_cell.length_a   1.000
_cell.length_b   1.000
_cell.length_c   1.000
_cell.angle_alpha   90.00
_cell.angle_beta   90.00
_cell.angle_gamma   90.00
#
_symmetry.space_group_name_H-M   'P 1'
#
loop_
_entity.id
_entity.type
_entity.pdbx_description
1 polymer ?
#
loop_
_entity_poly.entity_id
_entity_poly.type
_entity_poly.pdbx_seq_one_letter_code
_entity_poly.pdbx_strand_id
1 'polypeptide(L)'
;MSWATREAFQSEMDEFDAVRLRKEEWNYLDRKLNALYKLQFEGDTSELTRQRVGRIEALQAVLCGDPAALAQEPPARRHRA
;
A
#
# COMPACT_ATOMS: atom_id res chain seq x y z
N MET A 1 -6.83 35.21 -24.19
CA MET A 1 -6.92 34.09 -23.25
C MET A 1 -6.58 32.84 -24.01
N SER A 2 -5.35 32.34 -23.83
CA SER A 2 -4.89 31.11 -24.49
C SER A 2 -5.67 29.94 -23.92
N TRP A 3 -6.40 29.24 -24.79
CA TRP A 3 -6.95 27.93 -24.51
C TRP A 3 -5.79 27.01 -24.09
N ALA A 4 -5.94 26.26 -23.00
CA ALA A 4 -5.01 25.19 -22.68
C ALA A 4 -4.97 24.28 -23.91
N THR A 5 -3.77 23.99 -24.44
CA THR A 5 -3.66 23.05 -25.55
C THR A 5 -4.25 21.72 -25.10
N ARG A 6 -4.82 20.95 -26.03
CA ARG A 6 -5.38 19.62 -25.72
C ARG A 6 -4.40 18.75 -24.91
N GLU A 7 -3.10 18.92 -25.17
CA GLU A 7 -2.01 18.27 -24.46
C GLU A 7 -1.89 18.73 -22.99
N ALA A 8 -1.98 20.03 -22.71
CA ALA A 8 -1.97 20.55 -21.33
C ALA A 8 -3.17 20.03 -20.53
N PHE A 9 -4.35 20.00 -21.14
CA PHE A 9 -5.55 19.44 -20.51
C PHE A 9 -5.40 17.93 -20.23
N GLN A 10 -4.84 17.17 -21.16
CA GLN A 10 -4.60 15.74 -20.95
C GLN A 10 -3.60 15.50 -19.81
N SER A 11 -2.52 16.28 -19.75
CA SER A 11 -1.52 16.21 -18.67
C SER A 11 -2.16 16.47 -17.30
N GLU A 12 -3.03 17.48 -17.19
CA GLU A 12 -3.74 17.79 -15.94
C GLU A 12 -4.69 16.65 -15.52
N MET A 13 -5.37 16.01 -16.48
CA MET A 13 -6.23 14.85 -16.20
C MET A 13 -5.43 13.63 -15.78
N ASP A 14 -4.30 13.35 -16.43
CA ASP A 14 -3.42 12.24 -16.09
C ASP A 14 -2.83 12.41 -14.67
N GLU A 15 -2.45 13.64 -14.31
CA GLU A 15 -2.00 13.97 -12.96
C GLU A 15 -3.12 13.79 -11.92
N PHE A 16 -4.33 14.26 -12.24
CA PHE A 16 -5.50 14.10 -11.38
C PHE A 16 -5.82 12.62 -11.14
N ASP A 17 -5.85 11.81 -12.20
CA ASP A 17 -6.08 10.37 -12.09
C ASP A 17 -4.96 9.67 -11.31
N ALA A 18 -3.70 10.05 -11.51
CA ALA A 18 -2.58 9.51 -10.74
C ALA A 18 -2.68 9.84 -9.24
N VAL A 19 -3.18 11.02 -8.86
CA VAL A 19 -3.45 11.37 -7.46
C VAL A 19 -4.63 10.57 -6.90
N ARG A 20 -5.72 10.45 -7.67
CA ARG A 20 -6.92 9.71 -7.28
C ARG A 20 -6.60 8.23 -7.04
N LEU A 21 -5.90 7.59 -7.98
CA LEU A 21 -5.52 6.18 -7.90
C LEU A 21 -4.60 5.90 -6.70
N ARG A 22 -3.61 6.77 -6.44
CA ARG A 22 -2.75 6.66 -5.25
C ARG A 22 -3.56 6.75 -3.95
N LYS A 23 -4.55 7.64 -3.89
CA LYS A 23 -5.44 7.76 -2.72
C LYS A 23 -6.31 6.52 -2.54
N GLU A 24 -6.83 5.95 -3.62
CA GLU A 24 -7.61 4.71 -3.59
C GLU A 24 -6.76 3.52 -3.10
N GLU A 25 -5.54 3.39 -3.59
CA GLU A 25 -4.58 2.38 -3.16
C GLU A 25 -4.23 2.53 -1.67
N TRP A 26 -3.96 3.75 -1.22
CA TRP A 26 -3.72 4.05 0.20
C TRP A 26 -4.91 3.61 1.08
N ASN A 27 -6.13 4.01 0.70
CA ASN A 27 -7.34 3.65 1.44
C ASN A 27 -7.56 2.13 1.48
N TYR A 28 -7.22 1.42 0.40
CA TYR A 28 -7.30 -0.04 0.36
C TYR A 28 -6.33 -0.68 1.36
N LEU A 29 -5.07 -0.24 1.36
CA LEU A 29 -4.05 -0.76 2.27
C LEU A 29 -4.39 -0.47 3.73
N ASP A 30 -4.82 0.76 4.03
CA ASP A 30 -5.21 1.18 5.39
C ASP A 30 -6.38 0.36 5.94
N ARG A 31 -7.44 0.16 5.14
CA ARG A 31 -8.58 -0.69 5.54
C ARG A 31 -8.14 -2.12 5.85
N LYS A 32 -7.23 -2.67 5.03
CA LYS A 32 -6.73 -4.03 5.19
C LYS A 32 -5.85 -4.17 6.44
N LEU A 33 -4.99 -3.18 6.69
CA LEU A 33 -4.15 -3.13 7.88
C LEU A 33 -5.00 -3.03 9.15
N ASN A 34 -6.00 -2.14 9.15
CA ASN A 34 -6.96 -2.01 10.26
C ASN A 34 -7.70 -3.32 10.56
N ALA A 35 -8.10 -4.08 9.53
CA ALA A 35 -8.72 -5.38 9.74
C ALA A 35 -7.77 -6.40 10.39
N LEU A 36 -6.50 -6.42 9.99
CA LEU A 36 -5.48 -7.30 10.59
C LEU A 36 -5.17 -6.89 12.04
N TYR A 37 -5.11 -5.60 12.33
CA TYR A 37 -4.93 -5.13 13.69
C TYR A 37 -6.10 -5.47 14.61
N LYS A 38 -7.34 -5.44 14.10
CA LYS A 38 -8.49 -5.95 14.84
C LYS A 38 -8.36 -7.43 15.16
N LEU A 39 -7.93 -8.25 14.20
CA LEU A 39 -7.68 -9.68 14.45
C LEU A 39 -6.62 -9.89 15.54
N GLN A 40 -5.51 -9.14 15.50
CA GLN A 40 -4.49 -9.21 16.55
C GLN A 40 -5.03 -8.79 17.92
N PHE A 41 -5.84 -7.73 17.96
CA PHE A 41 -6.49 -7.27 19.19
C PHE A 41 -7.47 -8.31 19.75
N GLU A 42 -8.17 -9.05 18.88
CA GLU A 42 -9.04 -10.18 19.24
C GLU A 42 -8.25 -11.45 19.66
N GLY A 43 -6.92 -11.41 19.60
CA GLY A 43 -6.04 -12.47 20.08
C GLY A 43 -5.42 -13.34 18.98
N ASP A 44 -5.58 -13.00 17.70
CA ASP A 44 -4.88 -13.67 16.61
C ASP A 44 -3.37 -13.36 16.66
N THR A 45 -2.61 -14.30 17.20
CA THR A 45 -1.15 -14.26 17.29
C THR A 45 -0.47 -15.07 16.18
N SER A 46 -1.23 -15.46 15.15
CA SER A 46 -0.70 -16.30 14.08
C SER A 46 0.45 -15.60 13.35
N GLU A 47 1.46 -16.40 13.00
CA GLU A 47 2.58 -15.94 12.19
C GLU A 47 2.11 -15.39 10.84
N LEU A 48 1.05 -15.97 10.28
CA LEU A 48 0.44 -15.49 9.04
C LEU A 48 -0.07 -14.05 9.16
N THR A 49 -0.75 -13.71 10.25
CA THR A 49 -1.27 -12.36 10.48
C THR A 49 -0.14 -11.36 10.70
N ARG A 50 0.90 -11.71 11.46
CA ARG A 50 2.11 -10.86 11.60
C ARG A 50 2.80 -10.60 10.26
N GLN A 51 2.98 -11.63 9.45
CA GLN A 51 3.59 -11.48 8.12
C GLN A 51 2.77 -10.59 7.19
N ARG A 52 1.43 -10.69 7.26
CA ARG A 52 0.54 -9.84 6.46
C ARG A 52 0.58 -8.38 6.90
N VAL A 53 0.60 -8.12 8.21
CA VAL A 53 0.79 -6.77 8.77
C VAL A 53 2.10 -6.18 8.26
N GLY A 54 3.23 -6.86 8.50
CA GLY A 54 4.54 -6.35 8.09
C GLY A 54 4.65 -6.09 6.59
N ARG A 55 4.04 -6.94 5.75
CA ARG A 55 4.02 -6.72 4.29
C ARG A 55 3.23 -5.48 3.88
N ILE A 56 2.10 -5.20 4.54
CA ILE A 56 1.28 -4.02 4.23
C ILE A 56 1.95 -2.74 4.74
N GLU A 57 2.57 -2.78 5.92
CA GLU A 57 3.36 -1.66 6.44
C GLU A 57 4.55 -1.34 5.55
N ALA A 58 5.25 -2.37 5.04
CA ALA A 58 6.31 -2.19 4.06
C ALA A 58 5.80 -1.50 2.78
N LEU A 59 4.62 -1.89 2.28
CA LEU A 59 4.00 -1.24 1.12
C LEU A 59 3.63 0.23 1.40
N GLN A 60 3.10 0.53 2.59
CA GLN A 60 2.81 1.92 2.98
C GLN A 60 4.09 2.77 3.10
N ALA A 61 5.17 2.21 3.64
CA ALA A 61 6.46 2.91 3.73
C ALA A 61 7.02 3.25 2.34
N VAL A 62 6.92 2.33 1.37
CA VAL A 62 7.32 2.61 -0.04
C VAL A 62 6.48 3.73 -0.63
N LEU A 63 5.16 3.71 -0.44
CA LEU A 63 4.27 4.76 -0.94
C LEU A 63 4.57 6.13 -0.31
N CYS A 64 5.11 6.15 0.91
CA CYS A 64 5.57 7.35 1.60
C CYS A 64 7.02 7.77 1.25
N GLY A 65 7.71 7.04 0.35
CA GLY A 65 9.05 7.39 -0.13
C GLY A 65 10.21 6.64 0.51
N ASP A 66 9.97 5.55 1.24
CA ASP A 66 11.02 4.64 1.73
C ASP A 66 11.05 3.31 0.95
N PRO A 67 11.77 3.24 -0.18
CA PRO A 67 11.83 2.03 -1.00
C PRO A 67 12.53 0.85 -0.32
N ALA A 68 13.34 1.07 0.72
CA ALA A 68 14.07 0.01 1.42
C ALA A 68 13.16 -0.90 2.26
N ALA A 69 11.94 -0.45 2.54
CA ALA A 69 10.97 -1.20 3.34
C ALA A 69 10.57 -2.55 2.72
N LEU A 70 10.59 -2.70 1.38
CA LEU A 70 10.29 -3.97 0.71
C LEU A 70 11.40 -5.02 0.80
N ALA A 71 12.64 -4.60 1.08
CA ALA A 71 13.77 -5.53 1.19
C ALA A 71 13.75 -6.35 2.49
N GLN A 72 12.91 -5.95 3.45
CA GLN A 72 12.69 -6.68 4.70
C GLN A 72 11.65 -7.79 4.47
N GLU A 73 12.02 -8.80 3.69
CA GLU A 73 11.19 -9.98 3.45
C GLU A 73 11.04 -10.78 4.76
N PRO A 74 9.82 -11.15 5.21
CA PRO A 74 9.68 -12.06 6.33
C PRO A 74 10.27 -13.43 5.95
N PRO A 75 10.94 -14.14 6.88
CA PRO A 75 11.68 -15.36 6.57
C PRO A 75 10.79 -16.36 5.81
N ALA A 76 11.31 -16.85 4.69
CA ALA A 76 10.63 -17.77 3.79
C ALA A 76 9.91 -18.88 4.55
N ARG A 77 8.64 -19.13 4.19
CA ARG A 77 7.85 -20.26 4.66
C ARG A 77 8.65 -21.54 4.44
N ARG A 78 9.25 -22.07 5.51
CA ARG A 78 9.73 -23.45 5.51
C ARG A 78 8.49 -24.33 5.52
N HIS A 79 8.05 -24.74 4.33
CA HIS A 79 7.20 -25.91 4.20
C HIS A 79 7.97 -27.08 4.81
N ARG A 80 7.54 -27.52 5.99
CA ARG A 80 8.03 -28.73 6.63
C ARG A 80 7.45 -29.90 5.85
N ALA A 81 8.31 -30.68 5.19
CA ALA A 81 7.99 -32.00 4.67
C ALA A 81 7.78 -33.00 5.82
#